data_AF-A0A8K0TW25-F1
#
_entry.id   AF-A0A8K0TW25-F1
#
_cell.length_a   1.000
_cell.length_b   1.000
_cell.length_c   1.000
_cell.angle_alpha   90.00
_cell.angle_beta   90.00
_cell.angle_gamma   90.00
#
_symmetry.space_group_name_H-M   'P 1'
#
loop_
_entity.id
_entity.type
_entity.pdbx_description
1 polymer ?
#
loop_
_entity_poly.entity_id
_entity_poly.type
_entity_poly.pdbx_seq_one_letter_code
_entity_poly.pdbx_strand_id
1 'polypeptide(L)'
;MAAITSRSWFPRPKTFLGLISLQNGTEVITLTLIFNKLTGFYGILAILTGYSLSALQLSMYIYSLAVLLLLLVFLPHIRKQTPFEVLGLAWLYLIDTFLNAAYTTTFALAWFANSTALDRHAGPSGEEPPSHPGVPAATLAQGIPVMPDVPKTTKHIGPEESWTSLAVIVLVTVIRLYFAVVVMSYASQVLSRQRDLNGWEPESSKVSEQAVFAPGSVDGEGWRGRIGRKMLGVGRSYWLDERAQEEWAKNVSSKFRSAAAQV
;
A
#
# COMPACT_ATOMS: atom_id res chain seq x y z
N MET A 1 38.39 2.83 3.44
CA MET A 1 37.15 2.98 2.66
C MET A 1 35.98 3.02 3.63
N ALA A 2 35.38 4.20 3.85
CA ALA A 2 34.25 4.36 4.75
C ALA A 2 33.00 3.77 4.06
N ALA A 3 32.41 2.75 4.66
CA ALA A 3 31.11 2.25 4.24
C ALA A 3 30.10 3.39 4.45
N ILE A 4 29.58 3.94 3.36
CA ILE A 4 28.39 4.80 3.38
C ILE A 4 27.23 3.88 3.75
N THR A 5 27.03 3.65 5.05
CA THR A 5 25.81 3.07 5.56
C THR A 5 24.73 4.11 5.32
N SER A 6 23.94 3.93 4.26
CA SER A 6 22.77 4.76 4.02
C SER A 6 21.79 4.55 5.17
N ARG A 7 21.92 5.41 6.19
CA ARG A 7 21.03 5.46 7.34
C ARG A 7 19.68 5.93 6.82
N SER A 8 18.76 5.00 6.58
CA SER A 8 17.44 5.34 6.08
C SER A 8 16.64 5.97 7.22
N TRP A 9 16.59 7.29 7.19
CA TRP A 9 15.83 8.15 8.11
C TRP A 9 14.33 8.03 7.81
N PHE A 10 13.69 6.94 8.25
CA PHE A 10 12.24 6.74 8.13
C PHE A 10 11.55 6.87 9.49
N PRO A 11 10.39 7.56 9.57
CA PRO A 11 9.66 7.77 10.81
C PRO A 11 9.06 6.48 11.35
N ARG A 12 9.03 6.35 12.69
CA ARG A 12 8.35 5.26 13.41
C ARG A 12 7.35 5.83 14.42
N PRO A 13 6.05 5.91 14.10
CA PRO A 13 5.04 6.35 15.06
C PRO A 13 4.98 5.38 16.25
N LYS A 14 4.78 5.91 17.46
CA LYS A 14 4.58 5.10 18.69
C LYS A 14 3.11 4.76 18.96
N THR A 15 2.20 5.48 18.30
CA THR A 15 0.74 5.34 18.44
C THR A 15 0.08 5.55 17.08
N PHE A 16 -1.12 4.99 16.91
CA PHE A 16 -1.96 5.28 15.74
C PHE A 16 -2.82 6.51 16.02
N LEU A 17 -2.77 7.49 15.10
CA LEU A 17 -3.41 8.80 15.20
C LEU A 17 -3.10 9.59 16.48
N GLY A 18 -2.05 9.23 17.23
CA GLY A 18 -1.75 9.84 18.52
C GLY A 18 -2.59 9.29 19.69
N LEU A 19 -3.63 8.48 19.43
CA LEU A 19 -4.68 8.16 20.39
C LEU A 19 -4.69 6.69 20.83
N ILE A 20 -4.40 5.75 19.94
CA ILE A 20 -4.52 4.31 20.22
C ILE A 20 -3.20 3.56 20.00
N SER A 21 -3.10 2.34 20.54
CA SER A 21 -1.92 1.50 20.38
C SER A 21 -1.67 1.14 18.91
N LEU A 22 -0.41 0.91 18.54
CA LEU A 22 -0.04 0.46 17.19
C LEU A 22 -0.69 -0.88 16.82
N GLN A 23 -0.90 -1.76 17.81
CA GLN A 23 -1.61 -3.02 17.62
C GLN A 23 -3.05 -2.77 17.16
N ASN A 24 -3.82 -1.98 17.90
CA ASN A 24 -5.22 -1.68 17.56
C ASN A 24 -5.30 -0.92 16.24
N GLY A 25 -4.38 0.03 16.01
CA GLY A 25 -4.28 0.73 14.73
C GLY A 25 -4.01 -0.22 13.57
N THR A 26 -3.10 -1.18 13.73
CA THR A 26 -2.77 -2.19 12.71
C THR A 26 -3.97 -3.09 12.44
N GLU A 27 -4.72 -3.52 13.47
CA GLU A 27 -5.96 -4.27 13.28
C GLU A 27 -6.98 -3.48 12.44
N VAL A 28 -7.24 -2.22 12.79
CA VAL A 28 -8.17 -1.36 12.06
C VAL A 28 -7.72 -1.16 10.60
N ILE A 29 -6.42 -0.92 10.39
CA ILE A 29 -5.84 -0.78 9.04
C ILE A 29 -6.02 -2.08 8.24
N THR A 30 -5.70 -3.24 8.81
CA THR A 30 -5.85 -4.54 8.16
C THR A 30 -7.30 -4.85 7.86
N LEU A 31 -8.23 -4.58 8.79
CA LEU A 31 -9.67 -4.76 8.58
C LEU A 31 -10.21 -3.85 7.47
N THR A 32 -9.77 -2.59 7.45
CA THR A 32 -10.10 -1.63 6.39
C THR A 32 -9.60 -2.14 5.03
N LEU A 33 -8.40 -2.70 5.00
CA LEU A 33 -7.84 -3.27 3.78
C LEU A 33 -8.60 -4.54 3.35
N ILE A 34 -8.99 -5.41 4.27
CA ILE A 34 -9.83 -6.59 3.99
C ILE A 34 -11.16 -6.14 3.36
N PHE A 35 -11.84 -5.15 3.94
CA PHE A 35 -13.06 -4.59 3.37
C PHE A 35 -12.82 -4.05 1.96
N ASN A 36 -11.73 -3.31 1.74
CA ASN A 36 -11.37 -2.83 0.41
C ASN A 36 -11.17 -3.97 -0.60
N LYS A 37 -10.49 -5.07 -0.20
CA LYS A 37 -10.27 -6.22 -1.08
C LYS A 37 -11.55 -7.03 -1.34
N LEU A 38 -12.44 -7.11 -0.35
CA LEU A 38 -13.77 -7.72 -0.50
C LEU A 38 -14.64 -6.95 -1.50
N THR A 39 -14.59 -5.62 -1.53
CA THR A 39 -15.31 -4.86 -2.56
C THR A 39 -14.84 -5.21 -3.97
N GLY A 40 -13.53 -5.45 -4.16
CA GLY A 40 -12.97 -5.92 -5.42
C GLY A 40 -13.38 -7.35 -5.79
N PHE A 41 -13.64 -8.22 -4.81
CA PHE A 41 -14.12 -9.59 -5.04
C PHE A 41 -15.49 -9.63 -5.74
N TYR A 42 -16.39 -8.68 -5.44
CA TYR A 42 -17.67 -8.55 -6.16
C TYR A 42 -17.46 -8.35 -7.67
N GLY A 43 -16.34 -7.75 -8.11
CA GLY A 43 -16.01 -7.61 -9.53
C GLY A 43 -15.78 -8.95 -10.25
N ILE A 44 -15.38 -10.00 -9.52
CA ILE A 44 -15.19 -11.35 -10.08
C ILE A 44 -16.54 -12.00 -10.41
N LEU A 45 -17.61 -11.65 -9.68
CA LEU A 45 -18.97 -12.14 -9.98
C LEU A 45 -19.46 -11.70 -11.37
N ALA A 46 -18.92 -10.61 -11.92
CA ALA A 46 -19.24 -10.18 -13.28
C ALA A 46 -18.91 -11.27 -14.33
N ILE A 47 -17.87 -12.06 -14.12
CA ILE A 47 -17.53 -13.19 -15.00
C ILE A 47 -18.67 -14.22 -15.04
N LEU A 48 -19.30 -14.49 -13.88
CA LEU A 48 -20.41 -15.44 -13.78
C LEU A 48 -21.66 -14.95 -14.51
N THR A 49 -21.81 -13.64 -14.71
CA THR A 49 -22.89 -13.05 -15.50
C THR A 49 -22.64 -13.06 -17.01
N GLY A 50 -21.53 -13.67 -17.46
CA GLY A 50 -21.17 -13.78 -18.88
C GLY A 50 -20.36 -12.60 -19.41
N TYR A 51 -19.80 -11.77 -18.53
CA TYR A 51 -19.03 -10.59 -18.92
C TYR A 51 -17.59 -10.92 -19.29
N SER A 52 -17.12 -10.40 -20.44
CA SER A 52 -15.74 -10.55 -20.89
C SER A 52 -14.84 -9.53 -20.20
N LEU A 53 -14.08 -9.96 -19.19
CA LEU A 53 -13.08 -9.08 -18.54
C LEU A 53 -11.79 -9.00 -19.37
N SER A 54 -11.19 -7.80 -19.42
CA SER A 54 -9.82 -7.63 -19.88
C SER A 54 -8.83 -8.44 -19.01
N ALA A 55 -7.76 -8.97 -19.62
CA ALA A 55 -6.72 -9.71 -18.91
C ALA A 55 -6.09 -8.92 -17.75
N LEU A 56 -5.98 -7.59 -17.90
CA LEU A 56 -5.46 -6.70 -16.86
C LEU A 56 -6.43 -6.55 -15.67
N GLN A 57 -7.73 -6.50 -15.94
CA GLN A 57 -8.74 -6.44 -14.90
C GLN A 57 -8.84 -7.77 -14.15
N LEU A 58 -8.75 -8.88 -14.87
CA LEU A 58 -8.66 -10.22 -14.27
C LEU A 58 -7.42 -10.36 -13.38
N SER A 59 -6.25 -9.89 -13.83
CA SER A 59 -5.02 -9.96 -13.01
C SER A 59 -5.14 -9.13 -11.73
N MET A 60 -5.76 -7.95 -11.81
CA MET A 60 -6.03 -7.10 -10.64
C MET A 60 -6.94 -7.82 -9.63
N TYR A 61 -7.98 -8.50 -10.09
CA TYR A 61 -8.89 -9.24 -9.22
C TYR A 61 -8.28 -10.49 -8.61
N ILE A 62 -7.54 -11.29 -9.38
CA ILE A 62 -6.82 -12.47 -8.87
C ILE A 62 -5.80 -12.05 -7.80
N TYR A 63 -5.05 -10.99 -8.08
CA TYR A 63 -4.12 -10.41 -7.12
C TYR A 63 -4.82 -9.96 -5.83
N SER A 64 -5.92 -9.20 -5.97
CA SER A 64 -6.72 -8.73 -4.83
C SER A 64 -7.24 -9.89 -3.96
N LEU A 65 -7.65 -11.00 -4.59
CA LEU A 65 -8.08 -12.21 -3.90
C LEU A 65 -6.91 -12.87 -3.14
N ALA A 66 -5.74 -12.98 -3.75
CA ALA A 66 -4.56 -13.54 -3.08
C ALA A 66 -4.18 -12.70 -1.84
N VAL A 67 -4.19 -11.36 -1.96
CA VAL A 67 -3.95 -10.46 -0.83
C VAL A 67 -5.01 -10.63 0.25
N LEU A 68 -6.30 -10.73 -0.12
CA LEU A 68 -7.39 -10.95 0.83
C LEU A 68 -7.16 -12.22 1.67
N LEU A 69 -6.83 -13.34 1.04
CA LEU A 69 -6.58 -14.61 1.73
C LEU A 69 -5.38 -14.50 2.70
N LEU A 70 -4.29 -13.86 2.26
CA LEU A 70 -3.12 -13.63 3.11
C LEU A 70 -3.45 -12.72 4.31
N LEU A 71 -4.25 -11.67 4.10
CA LEU A 71 -4.68 -10.78 5.20
C LEU A 71 -5.50 -11.54 6.24
N LEU A 72 -6.41 -12.43 5.82
CA LEU A 72 -7.17 -13.26 6.75
C LEU A 72 -6.27 -14.21 7.55
N VAL A 73 -5.21 -14.74 6.94
CA VAL A 73 -4.21 -15.57 7.64
C VAL A 73 -3.39 -14.75 8.63
N PHE A 74 -3.00 -13.51 8.29
CA PHE A 74 -2.16 -12.67 9.14
C PHE A 74 -2.94 -11.93 10.24
N LEU A 75 -4.24 -11.66 10.05
CA LEU A 75 -5.07 -10.93 11.01
C LEU A 75 -4.97 -11.45 12.47
N PRO A 76 -5.13 -12.76 12.77
CA PRO A 76 -5.01 -13.24 14.15
C PRO A 76 -3.59 -13.08 14.72
N HIS A 77 -2.58 -13.02 13.86
CA HIS A 77 -1.18 -12.88 14.27
C HIS A 77 -0.83 -11.46 14.73
N ILE A 78 -1.66 -10.46 14.38
CA ILE A 78 -1.55 -9.12 14.95
C ILE A 78 -1.70 -9.21 16.47
N ARG A 79 -2.71 -9.93 16.98
CA ARG A 79 -2.91 -10.10 18.42
C ARG A 79 -1.92 -11.03 19.09
N LYS A 80 -1.51 -12.08 18.38
CA LYS A 80 -0.49 -13.02 18.88
C LYS A 80 0.92 -12.42 18.88
N GLN A 81 1.15 -11.35 18.14
CA GLN A 81 2.45 -10.70 17.98
C GLN A 81 3.53 -11.68 17.49
N THR A 82 3.19 -12.56 16.54
CA THR A 82 4.19 -13.50 16.00
C THR A 82 5.11 -12.77 15.02
N PRO A 83 6.45 -12.83 15.21
CA PRO A 83 7.37 -11.98 14.46
C PRO A 83 7.33 -12.19 12.95
N PHE A 84 7.25 -13.45 12.50
CA PHE A 84 7.28 -13.78 11.08
C PHE A 84 6.04 -13.28 10.35
N GLU A 85 4.85 -13.61 10.84
CA GLU A 85 3.59 -13.25 10.19
C GLU A 85 3.32 -11.75 10.26
N VAL A 86 3.68 -11.06 11.35
CA VAL A 86 3.54 -9.60 11.46
C VAL A 86 4.53 -8.88 10.54
N LEU A 87 5.76 -9.37 10.40
CA LEU A 87 6.70 -8.85 9.40
C LEU A 87 6.19 -9.13 7.97
N GLY A 88 5.60 -10.30 7.74
CA GLY A 88 4.91 -10.68 6.50
C GLY A 88 3.80 -9.71 6.14
N LEU A 89 2.95 -9.36 7.11
CA LEU A 89 1.86 -8.40 6.96
C LEU A 89 2.37 -7.01 6.56
N ALA A 90 3.46 -6.54 7.17
CA ALA A 90 4.03 -5.24 6.83
C ALA A 90 4.53 -5.17 5.38
N TRP A 91 5.23 -6.22 4.93
CA TRP A 91 5.66 -6.33 3.54
C TRP A 91 4.50 -6.49 2.56
N LEU A 92 3.50 -7.30 2.92
CA LEU A 92 2.28 -7.45 2.12
C LEU A 92 1.59 -6.10 1.93
N TYR A 93 1.46 -5.29 3.00
CA TYR A 93 0.85 -3.96 2.93
C TYR A 93 1.64 -3.00 2.04
N LEU A 94 2.98 -3.00 2.12
CA LEU A 94 3.83 -2.18 1.25
C LEU A 94 3.68 -2.56 -0.22
N ILE A 95 3.78 -3.85 -0.53
CA ILE A 95 3.65 -4.38 -1.89
C ILE A 95 2.25 -4.08 -2.43
N ASP A 96 1.22 -4.23 -1.61
CA ASP A 96 -0.15 -3.89 -1.97
C ASP A 96 -0.36 -2.41 -2.25
N THR A 97 0.23 -1.55 -1.44
CA THR A 97 0.18 -0.11 -1.68
C THR A 97 0.81 0.24 -3.03
N PHE A 98 1.97 -0.34 -3.35
CA PHE A 98 2.66 -0.13 -4.63
C PHE A 98 1.86 -0.67 -5.82
N LEU A 99 1.37 -1.92 -5.74
CA LEU A 99 0.61 -2.53 -6.83
C LEU A 99 -0.72 -1.81 -7.08
N ASN A 100 -1.46 -1.44 -6.04
CA ASN A 100 -2.66 -0.62 -6.22
C ASN A 100 -2.32 0.72 -6.88
N ALA A 101 -1.24 1.41 -6.47
CA ALA A 101 -0.84 2.66 -7.11
C ALA A 101 -0.51 2.48 -8.60
N ALA A 102 0.17 1.39 -8.96
CA ALA A 102 0.46 1.06 -10.36
C ALA A 102 -0.83 0.79 -11.17
N TYR A 103 -1.77 0.01 -10.62
CA TYR A 103 -3.06 -0.23 -11.25
C TYR A 103 -3.90 1.05 -11.38
N THR A 104 -3.96 1.89 -10.34
CA THR A 104 -4.64 3.18 -10.38
C THR A 104 -4.03 4.10 -11.44
N THR A 105 -2.69 4.15 -11.55
CA THR A 105 -2.01 4.94 -12.57
C THR A 105 -2.32 4.42 -13.98
N THR A 106 -2.26 3.10 -14.17
CA THR A 106 -2.56 2.48 -15.47
C THR A 106 -4.01 2.73 -15.88
N PHE A 107 -4.95 2.61 -14.94
CA PHE A 107 -6.35 2.94 -15.17
C PHE A 107 -6.53 4.42 -15.55
N ALA A 108 -5.89 5.34 -14.84
CA ALA A 108 -5.97 6.77 -15.12
C ALA A 108 -5.40 7.11 -16.51
N LEU A 109 -4.29 6.50 -16.92
CA LEU A 109 -3.71 6.68 -18.25
C LEU A 109 -4.61 6.14 -19.35
N ALA A 110 -5.18 4.95 -19.18
CA ALA A 110 -6.11 4.36 -20.14
C ALA A 110 -7.39 5.20 -20.28
N TRP A 111 -7.92 5.68 -19.15
CA TRP A 111 -9.05 6.60 -19.11
C TRP A 111 -8.76 7.88 -19.91
N PHE A 112 -7.65 8.55 -19.62
CA PHE A 112 -7.27 9.80 -20.28
C PHE A 112 -7.06 9.63 -21.79
N ALA A 113 -6.40 8.54 -22.21
CA ALA A 113 -6.21 8.24 -23.62
C ALA A 113 -7.56 8.12 -24.37
N ASN A 114 -8.53 7.42 -23.78
CA ASN A 114 -9.85 7.24 -24.39
C ASN A 114 -10.70 8.52 -24.34
N SER A 115 -10.62 9.34 -23.29
CA SER A 115 -11.32 10.63 -23.24
C SER A 115 -10.86 11.57 -24.36
N THR A 116 -9.55 11.66 -24.62
CA THR A 116 -9.03 12.49 -25.72
C THR A 116 -9.35 11.94 -27.12
N ALA A 117 -9.68 10.65 -27.24
CA ALA A 117 -10.12 10.06 -28.49
C ALA A 117 -11.54 10.51 -28.85
N LEU A 118 -12.43 10.69 -27.85
CA LEU A 118 -13.76 11.28 -28.06
C LEU A 118 -13.67 12.75 -28.52
N ASP A 119 -12.73 13.53 -27.99
CA ASP A 119 -12.54 14.94 -28.39
C ASP A 119 -12.08 15.11 -29.86
N ARG A 120 -11.38 14.11 -30.43
CA ARG A 120 -10.84 14.19 -31.80
C ARG A 120 -11.85 13.89 -32.91
N HIS A 121 -13.09 13.50 -32.59
CA HIS A 121 -14.14 13.25 -33.59
C HIS A 121 -15.04 14.46 -33.89
N ALA A 122 -14.78 15.64 -33.32
CA ALA A 122 -15.43 16.88 -33.73
C ALA A 122 -14.79 17.47 -35.01
N GLY A 123 -14.81 16.71 -36.10
CA GLY A 123 -14.47 17.22 -37.44
C GLY A 123 -15.68 17.90 -38.09
N PRO A 124 -15.50 18.98 -38.88
CA PRO A 124 -16.59 19.69 -39.53
C PRO A 124 -17.01 18.94 -40.79
N SER A 125 -17.86 17.92 -40.64
CA SER A 125 -18.54 17.30 -41.77
C SER A 125 -19.89 16.82 -41.30
N GLY A 126 -20.94 17.52 -41.74
CA GLY A 126 -22.34 17.28 -41.37
C GLY A 126 -22.88 16.00 -41.99
N GLU A 127 -22.52 14.87 -41.41
CA GLU A 127 -23.29 13.63 -41.53
C GLU A 127 -23.92 13.33 -40.16
N GLU A 128 -25.24 13.21 -40.14
CA GLU A 128 -25.97 12.74 -38.96
C GLU A 128 -25.43 11.37 -38.53
N PRO A 129 -25.09 11.18 -37.24
CA PRO A 129 -24.62 9.88 -36.78
C PRO A 129 -25.80 8.90 -36.76
N PRO A 130 -25.59 7.64 -37.18
CA PRO A 130 -26.60 6.61 -37.01
C PRO A 130 -26.91 6.45 -35.52
N SER A 131 -28.22 6.42 -35.22
CA SER A 131 -28.78 6.15 -33.91
C SER A 131 -28.10 4.95 -33.23
N HIS A 132 -27.55 5.21 -32.04
CA HIS A 132 -26.98 4.26 -31.09
C HIS A 132 -25.82 3.38 -31.61
N PRO A 133 -24.56 3.83 -31.51
CA PRO A 133 -23.49 2.88 -31.29
C PRO A 133 -23.65 2.39 -29.85
N GLY A 134 -24.22 1.18 -29.69
CA GLY A 134 -24.20 0.47 -28.43
C GLY A 134 -22.79 0.54 -27.85
N VAL A 135 -22.68 0.94 -26.59
CA VAL A 135 -21.42 1.06 -25.86
C VAL A 135 -20.56 -0.15 -26.20
N PRO A 136 -19.36 0.02 -26.77
CA PRO A 136 -18.55 -1.11 -27.16
C PRO A 136 -18.37 -2.02 -25.95
N ALA A 137 -18.70 -3.31 -26.08
CA ALA A 137 -18.50 -4.27 -24.98
C ALA A 137 -17.06 -4.20 -24.42
N ALA A 138 -16.10 -3.79 -25.26
CA ALA A 138 -14.70 -3.51 -24.91
C ALA A 138 -14.50 -2.34 -23.93
N THR A 139 -15.26 -1.24 -24.01
CA THR A 139 -15.14 -0.11 -23.07
C THR A 139 -15.71 -0.47 -21.71
N LEU A 140 -16.81 -1.22 -21.70
CA LEU A 140 -17.31 -1.85 -20.48
C LEU A 140 -16.24 -2.83 -19.92
N ALA A 141 -15.72 -3.73 -20.75
CA ALA A 141 -14.79 -4.82 -20.40
C ALA A 141 -13.45 -4.36 -19.77
N GLN A 142 -13.12 -3.08 -19.91
CA GLN A 142 -11.94 -2.46 -19.31
C GLN A 142 -12.25 -1.74 -17.98
N GLY A 143 -13.49 -1.78 -17.50
CA GLY A 143 -13.93 -1.08 -16.30
C GLY A 143 -13.91 0.45 -16.45
N ILE A 144 -13.86 0.95 -17.69
CA ILE A 144 -13.90 2.37 -18.02
C ILE A 144 -15.35 2.83 -17.84
N PRO A 145 -15.66 3.77 -16.92
CA PRO A 145 -16.99 4.33 -16.80
C PRO A 145 -17.53 4.76 -18.17
N VAL A 146 -18.69 4.23 -18.53
CA VAL A 146 -19.43 4.70 -19.70
C VAL A 146 -19.89 6.11 -19.40
N MET A 147 -19.30 7.10 -20.04
CA MET A 147 -19.89 8.43 -20.07
C MET A 147 -21.20 8.31 -20.86
N PRO A 148 -22.37 8.64 -20.27
CA PRO A 148 -23.61 8.76 -21.02
C PRO A 148 -23.37 9.72 -22.19
N ASP A 149 -24.05 9.55 -23.32
CA ASP A 149 -23.99 10.52 -24.43
C ASP A 149 -24.35 11.90 -23.88
N VAL A 150 -23.32 12.71 -23.65
CA VAL A 150 -23.45 14.01 -23.03
C VAL A 150 -23.93 14.94 -24.15
N PRO A 151 -25.13 15.56 -24.05
CA PRO A 151 -25.57 16.54 -25.03
C PRO A 151 -24.48 17.60 -25.22
N LYS A 152 -24.22 18.04 -26.45
CA LYS A 152 -23.17 19.04 -26.82
C LYS A 152 -23.26 20.37 -26.04
N THR A 153 -24.31 20.55 -25.24
CA THR A 153 -24.58 21.71 -24.37
C THR A 153 -24.15 21.52 -22.92
N THR A 154 -23.76 20.31 -22.52
CA THR A 154 -23.29 20.05 -21.16
C THR A 154 -21.87 20.59 -21.07
N LYS A 155 -21.71 21.65 -20.27
CA LYS A 155 -20.43 22.23 -19.89
C LYS A 155 -19.44 21.08 -19.66
N HIS A 156 -18.36 21.06 -20.46
CA HIS A 156 -17.24 20.14 -20.32
C HIS A 156 -16.97 19.89 -18.83
N ILE A 157 -16.61 18.66 -18.45
CA ILE A 157 -15.96 18.39 -17.17
C ILE A 157 -14.74 19.32 -17.14
N GLY A 158 -14.93 20.49 -16.52
CA GLY A 158 -13.94 21.56 -16.58
C GLY A 158 -12.71 21.09 -15.83
N PRO A 159 -11.57 21.79 -15.99
CA PRO A 159 -10.41 21.60 -15.14
C PRO A 159 -10.82 21.48 -13.66
N GLU A 160 -11.77 22.31 -13.23
CA GLU A 160 -12.40 22.35 -11.90
C GLU A 160 -12.85 20.99 -11.33
N GLU A 161 -13.51 20.12 -12.11
CA GLU A 161 -14.00 18.81 -11.65
C GLU A 161 -12.87 17.75 -11.59
N SER A 162 -11.85 17.90 -12.43
CA SER A 162 -10.68 17.00 -12.47
C SER A 162 -9.74 17.17 -11.27
N TRP A 163 -9.63 18.38 -10.73
CA TRP A 163 -8.83 18.67 -9.54
C TRP A 163 -9.37 17.99 -8.28
N THR A 164 -10.69 17.93 -8.13
CA THR A 164 -11.33 17.27 -6.97
C THR A 164 -11.03 15.78 -6.95
N SER A 165 -11.18 15.10 -8.10
CA SER A 165 -10.88 13.67 -8.22
C SER A 165 -9.40 13.38 -8.00
N LEU A 166 -8.51 14.21 -8.56
CA LEU A 166 -7.07 14.09 -8.35
C LEU A 166 -6.70 14.31 -6.87
N ALA A 167 -7.28 15.33 -6.22
CA ALA A 167 -7.04 15.60 -4.81
C ALA A 167 -7.48 14.42 -3.93
N VAL A 168 -8.61 13.78 -4.23
CA VAL A 168 -9.07 12.58 -3.54
C VAL A 168 -8.09 11.42 -3.73
N ILE A 169 -7.61 11.16 -4.96
CA ILE A 169 -6.62 10.10 -5.22
C ILE A 169 -5.32 10.35 -4.44
N VAL A 170 -4.82 11.59 -4.45
CA VAL A 170 -3.60 11.97 -3.71
C VAL A 170 -3.82 11.82 -2.21
N LEU A 171 -4.94 12.31 -1.67
CA LEU A 171 -5.27 12.21 -0.25
C LEU A 171 -5.34 10.74 0.21
N VAL A 172 -6.07 9.90 -0.53
CA VAL A 172 -6.18 8.46 -0.22
C VAL A 172 -4.83 7.77 -0.32
N THR A 173 -4.00 8.15 -1.29
CA THR A 173 -2.62 7.64 -1.42
C THR A 173 -1.77 8.02 -0.22
N VAL A 174 -1.82 9.28 0.22
CA VAL A 174 -1.09 9.75 1.41
C VAL A 174 -1.56 9.03 2.67
N ILE A 175 -2.87 8.83 2.85
CA ILE A 175 -3.41 8.06 3.97
C ILE A 175 -2.88 6.62 3.94
N ARG A 176 -2.82 5.98 2.77
CA ARG A 176 -2.24 4.64 2.64
C ARG A 176 -0.76 4.60 2.98
N LEU A 177 0.02 5.60 2.58
CA LEU A 177 1.44 5.69 2.96
C LEU A 177 1.60 5.84 4.47
N TYR A 178 0.75 6.63 5.13
CA TYR A 178 0.73 6.73 6.59
C TYR A 178 0.40 5.37 7.23
N PHE A 179 -0.64 4.68 6.74
CA PHE A 179 -0.98 3.35 7.23
C PHE A 179 0.16 2.35 7.04
N ALA A 180 0.87 2.39 5.91
CA ALA A 180 2.05 1.56 5.69
C ALA A 180 3.12 1.81 6.77
N VAL A 181 3.42 3.06 7.08
CA VAL A 181 4.35 3.43 8.15
C VAL A 181 3.89 2.91 9.52
N VAL A 182 2.57 2.97 9.82
CA VAL A 182 2.01 2.43 11.07
C VAL A 182 2.21 0.92 11.18
N VAL A 183 1.85 0.16 10.14
CA VAL A 183 2.00 -1.31 10.11
C VAL A 183 3.48 -1.69 10.22
N MET A 184 4.36 -0.97 9.52
CA MET A 184 5.81 -1.17 9.58
C MET A 184 6.38 -0.86 10.98
N SER A 185 5.88 0.17 11.66
CA SER A 185 6.26 0.51 13.03
C SER A 185 5.81 -0.57 14.01
N TYR A 186 4.59 -1.08 13.83
CA TYR A 186 4.07 -2.19 14.63
C TYR A 186 4.92 -3.46 14.48
N ALA A 187 5.26 -3.84 13.24
CA ALA A 187 6.14 -4.97 13.00
C ALA A 187 7.52 -4.78 13.63
N SER A 188 8.08 -3.57 13.57
CA SER A 188 9.33 -3.24 14.25
C SER A 188 9.21 -3.39 15.78
N GLN A 189 8.09 -2.94 16.38
CA GLN A 189 7.81 -3.10 17.80
C GLN A 189 7.76 -4.58 18.22
N VAL A 190 7.10 -5.43 17.44
CA VAL A 190 7.03 -6.88 17.69
C VAL A 190 8.42 -7.51 17.60
N LEU A 191 9.23 -7.12 16.61
CA LEU A 191 10.60 -7.61 16.45
C LEU A 191 11.51 -7.19 17.61
N SER A 192 11.44 -5.92 18.06
CA SER A 192 12.19 -5.44 19.22
C SER A 192 11.78 -6.20 20.49
N ARG A 193 10.47 -6.36 20.73
CA ARG A 193 9.95 -7.10 21.89
C ARG A 193 10.47 -8.55 21.93
N GLN A 194 10.47 -9.24 20.78
CA GLN A 194 10.97 -10.61 20.72
C GLN A 194 12.47 -10.70 21.01
N ARG A 195 13.25 -9.69 20.60
CA ARG A 195 14.69 -9.64 20.92
C ARG A 195 14.94 -9.49 22.41
N ASP A 196 14.17 -8.62 23.06
CA ASP A 196 14.28 -8.39 24.51
C ASP A 196 13.95 -9.67 25.29
N LEU A 197 12.91 -10.41 24.87
CA LEU A 197 12.49 -11.67 25.48
C LEU A 197 13.52 -12.80 25.30
N ASN A 198 14.23 -12.82 24.17
CA ASN A 198 15.23 -13.85 23.87
C ASN A 198 16.56 -13.65 24.61
N GLY A 199 16.67 -12.67 25.52
CA GLY A 199 17.83 -12.49 26.40
C GLY A 199 19.11 -12.16 25.64
N TRP A 200 19.32 -10.88 25.34
CA TRP A 200 20.53 -10.40 24.66
C TRP A 200 21.80 -10.68 25.50
N GLU A 201 22.66 -11.64 25.09
CA GLU A 201 24.08 -11.72 25.45
C GLU A 201 24.95 -11.03 24.37
N PRO A 202 25.71 -9.96 24.69
CA PRO A 202 26.60 -9.29 23.74
C PRO A 202 28.05 -9.78 23.87
N GLU A 203 28.62 -10.35 22.81
CA GLU A 203 30.10 -10.33 22.64
C GLU A 203 30.56 -10.20 21.17
N SER A 204 29.66 -10.20 20.16
CA SER A 204 30.10 -10.10 18.77
C SER A 204 29.11 -9.36 17.88
N SER A 205 29.50 -8.14 17.49
CA SER A 205 28.79 -7.20 16.62
C SER A 205 28.47 -7.69 15.21
N LYS A 206 28.78 -8.96 14.87
CA LYS A 206 28.51 -9.56 13.55
C LYS A 206 27.45 -10.68 13.56
N VAL A 207 27.15 -11.26 14.72
CA VAL A 207 26.12 -12.33 14.86
C VAL A 207 24.75 -11.76 15.27
N SER A 208 24.73 -10.54 15.83
CA SER A 208 23.57 -9.79 16.31
C SER A 208 22.48 -9.48 15.25
N GLU A 209 22.85 -9.51 13.96
CA GLU A 209 22.03 -8.99 12.86
C GLU A 209 20.81 -9.87 12.53
N GLN A 210 20.81 -11.12 13.00
CA GLN A 210 19.79 -12.13 12.69
C GLN A 210 19.00 -12.60 13.92
N ALA A 211 19.19 -12.01 15.10
CA ALA A 211 18.74 -12.55 16.39
C ALA A 211 17.29 -13.09 16.48
N VAL A 212 16.33 -12.54 15.72
CA VAL A 212 14.95 -13.08 15.67
C VAL A 212 14.85 -14.33 14.79
N PHE A 213 15.50 -14.32 13.62
CA PHE A 213 15.47 -15.40 12.62
C PHE A 213 16.85 -16.06 12.45
N ALA A 214 17.65 -16.17 13.52
CA ALA A 214 18.98 -16.75 13.49
C ALA A 214 18.87 -18.27 13.37
N PRO A 215 19.81 -18.95 12.68
CA PRO A 215 19.86 -20.41 12.69
C PRO A 215 19.89 -20.93 14.14
N GLY A 216 18.97 -21.84 14.49
CA GLY A 216 18.82 -22.37 15.85
C GLY A 216 17.78 -21.65 16.74
N SER A 217 17.14 -20.57 16.27
CA SER A 217 15.94 -20.02 16.92
C SER A 217 14.67 -20.70 16.37
N VAL A 218 13.63 -20.82 17.20
CA VAL A 218 12.34 -21.45 16.83
C VAL A 218 11.76 -20.84 15.54
N ASP A 219 11.88 -19.53 15.36
CA ASP A 219 11.39 -18.81 14.17
C ASP A 219 12.44 -18.73 13.04
N GLY A 220 13.71 -19.03 13.31
CA GLY A 220 14.84 -18.89 12.40
C GLY A 220 15.20 -20.13 11.58
N GLU A 221 14.60 -21.27 11.91
CA GLU A 221 14.78 -22.53 11.19
C GLU A 221 13.91 -22.64 9.92
N GLY A 222 14.35 -23.51 9.00
CA GLY A 222 13.63 -23.83 7.78
C GLY A 222 13.44 -22.67 6.79
N TRP A 223 12.35 -22.74 6.03
CA TRP A 223 12.03 -21.76 4.98
C TRP A 223 11.58 -20.41 5.54
N ARG A 224 10.91 -20.40 6.70
CA ARG A 224 10.45 -19.17 7.38
C ARG A 224 11.62 -18.30 7.78
N GLY A 225 12.64 -18.86 8.43
CA GLY A 225 13.85 -18.11 8.77
C GLY A 225 14.59 -17.57 7.56
N ARG A 226 14.67 -18.33 6.45
CA ARG A 226 15.28 -17.85 5.19
C ARG A 226 14.57 -16.63 4.63
N ILE A 227 13.24 -16.65 4.61
CA ILE A 227 12.41 -15.53 4.14
C ILE A 227 12.50 -14.35 5.11
N GLY A 228 12.38 -14.60 6.42
CA GLY A 228 12.49 -13.57 7.46
C GLY A 228 13.83 -12.83 7.39
N ARG A 229 14.94 -13.54 7.22
CA ARG A 229 16.27 -12.92 7.03
C ARG A 229 16.34 -12.06 5.77
N LYS A 230 15.75 -12.49 4.65
CA LYS A 230 15.66 -11.66 3.43
C LYS A 230 14.84 -10.40 3.67
N MET A 231 13.70 -10.53 4.34
CA MET A 231 12.80 -9.40 4.67
C MET A 231 13.46 -8.40 5.61
N LEU A 232 14.23 -8.85 6.60
CA LEU A 232 15.02 -7.98 7.47
C LEU A 232 16.24 -7.37 6.75
N GLY A 233 16.80 -8.08 5.77
CA GLY A 233 17.91 -7.57 4.95
C GLY A 233 17.51 -6.35 4.13
N VAL A 234 16.29 -6.31 3.62
CA VAL A 234 15.75 -5.15 2.90
C VAL A 234 15.25 -4.11 3.91
N GLY A 235 15.85 -2.92 3.90
CA GLY A 235 15.53 -1.89 4.90
C GLY A 235 16.11 -2.19 6.29
N ARG A 236 17.25 -2.89 6.34
CA ARG A 236 17.90 -3.34 7.58
C ARG A 236 18.02 -2.28 8.68
N SER A 237 18.47 -1.09 8.35
CA SER A 237 18.54 0.06 9.27
C SER A 237 17.15 0.42 9.82
N TYR A 238 16.11 0.38 8.98
CA TYR A 238 14.74 0.62 9.41
C TYR A 238 14.20 -0.48 10.31
N TRP A 239 14.65 -1.74 10.24
CA TRP A 239 14.15 -2.82 11.10
C TRP A 239 14.96 -2.99 12.38
N LEU A 240 16.30 -2.90 12.27
CA LEU A 240 17.21 -3.34 13.33
C LEU A 240 17.85 -2.21 14.15
N ASP A 241 17.87 -0.96 13.65
CA ASP A 241 18.60 0.13 14.30
C ASP A 241 17.66 1.07 15.08
N GLU A 242 17.50 0.78 16.37
CA GLU A 242 16.64 1.55 17.27
C GLU A 242 17.28 2.89 17.69
N ARG A 243 18.62 2.96 17.75
CA ARG A 243 19.35 4.20 18.10
C ARG A 243 19.24 5.25 17.00
N ALA A 244 19.31 4.83 15.73
CA ALA A 244 19.06 5.73 14.60
C ALA A 244 17.70 6.40 14.63
N GLN A 245 16.71 5.71 15.20
CA GLN A 245 15.34 6.18 15.27
C GLN A 245 15.16 7.21 16.39
N GLU A 246 15.73 6.96 17.56
CA GLU A 246 15.72 7.94 18.65
C GLU A 246 16.42 9.25 18.26
N GLU A 247 17.57 9.15 17.58
CA GLU A 247 18.31 10.32 17.11
C GLU A 247 17.49 11.13 16.09
N TRP A 248 16.78 10.48 15.18
CA TRP A 248 15.87 11.16 14.26
C TRP A 248 14.74 11.89 15.01
N ALA A 249 14.07 11.22 15.95
CA ALA A 249 12.99 11.83 16.72
C ALA A 249 13.47 13.03 17.56
N LYS A 250 14.68 12.92 18.15
CA LYS A 250 15.34 14.01 18.86
C LYS A 250 15.64 15.18 17.91
N ASN A 251 16.22 14.91 16.73
CA ASN A 251 16.53 15.94 15.74
C ASN A 251 15.28 16.65 15.21
N VAL A 252 14.22 15.90 14.87
CA VAL A 252 12.97 16.49 14.38
C VAL A 252 12.28 17.32 15.47
N SER A 253 12.18 16.80 16.70
CA SER A 253 11.60 17.57 17.81
C SER A 253 12.42 18.83 18.14
N SER A 254 13.75 18.77 17.99
CA SER A 254 14.62 19.95 18.16
C SER A 254 14.39 21.01 17.08
N LYS A 255 14.15 20.61 15.83
CA LYS A 255 13.82 21.52 14.71
C LYS A 255 12.46 22.20 14.90
N PHE A 256 11.45 21.45 15.34
CA PHE A 256 10.15 22.05 15.64
C PHE A 256 10.19 23.00 16.83
N ARG A 257 10.93 22.66 17.90
CA ARG A 257 11.13 23.57 19.05
C ARG A 257 11.89 24.84 18.67
N SER A 258 12.93 24.72 17.83
CA SER A 258 13.68 25.90 17.36
C SER A 258 12.85 26.78 16.42
N ALA A 259 12.04 26.20 15.53
CA ALA A 259 11.11 26.96 14.70
C ALA A 259 10.02 27.66 15.54
N ALA A 260 9.48 27.00 16.56
CA ALA A 260 8.49 27.58 17.47
C ALA A 260 9.07 28.67 18.39
N ALA A 261 10.38 28.66 18.65
CA ALA A 261 11.07 29.69 19.43
C ALA A 261 11.45 30.94 18.59
N GLN A 262 11.26 30.90 17.27
CA GLN A 262 11.51 32.01 16.34
C GLN A 262 10.22 32.72 15.88
N VAL A 263 9.07 32.33 16.44
CA VAL A 263 7.76 32.96 16.26
C VAL A 263 7.37 33.64 17.57
#